data_AF-A0AA41N8D0-F1
#
_entry.id   AF-A0AA41N8D0-F1
#
_cell.length_a   1.000
_cell.length_b   1.000
_cell.length_c   1.000
_cell.angle_alpha   90.00
_cell.angle_beta   90.00
_cell.angle_gamma   90.00
#
_symmetry.space_group_name_H-M   'P 1'
#
loop_
_entity.id
_entity.type
_entity.pdbx_description
1 polymer ?
#
loop_
_entity_poly.entity_id
_entity_poly.type
_entity_poly.pdbx_seq_one_letter_code
_entity_poly.pdbx_strand_id
1 'polypeptide(L)'
;MESMRNQAQTALTLVEQILAEFQLQEEDLKKVMRRMQKEMDRGLRLETHEEASVKMLPTYVRSTPEGSEVGDFLSLDLGGTNFRVMLVKVGEGEAGQWSVKTKHQMYSIPEDAMTGTAEMLFDYISECISDFLDKHQMKHKKLPLGFTFSFPVRHEDIDKGILLNWTKGFKASGAEGNNIVGLLRDAIKRRGDFEMDVVAMVNDTVATMISCYYEDRQCEVGMIVGTGCNACYMEEMQNVELVEGDEGRMCVNTEWGAFGDSGELDEFLLEYDRMVDESSANPGQQLYEKLIGGKYMGELVRLVLLKLVDENLLFHGEASEQLRTRGAFETRFVSQVESDSGDRKQIHNILSTLGLRPSATDCDIVRRACESVSTRAAHMCSAGLAGVINRMRESRSEDVMRITVGVDGSVYKLHPSRKTGTRGKAAAAKQTQRGSSNVFSMFEQAQIQEFKEAFSCIDQNRDGIICKSDLRETYSQLGKVSVPEEELDAMLQEGKGPINFTVFLTLFGEKLNGTDPEEAILSAFRMFDPSGQGVVNKDEFKQLLLTQADKFSPAEVEQLFALTPMDLAGNIDYKSLCYIITHGDEKEE
;
A
#
# COMPACT_ATOMS: atom_id res chain seq x y z
N MET A 1 -46.93 -6.93 -8.07
CA MET A 1 -45.76 -6.79 -8.97
C MET A 1 -45.46 -5.33 -9.30
N GLU A 2 -46.43 -4.53 -9.77
CA GLU A 2 -46.21 -3.12 -10.11
C GLU A 2 -45.89 -2.23 -8.89
N SER A 3 -46.58 -2.42 -7.77
CA SER A 3 -46.28 -1.74 -6.49
C SER A 3 -44.89 -2.07 -5.92
N MET A 4 -44.43 -3.32 -6.04
CA MET A 4 -43.07 -3.72 -5.60
C MET A 4 -41.97 -3.16 -6.51
N ARG A 5 -42.23 -3.08 -7.82
CA ARG A 5 -41.32 -2.41 -8.77
C ARG A 5 -41.20 -0.91 -8.49
N ASN A 6 -42.32 -0.25 -8.18
CA ASN A 6 -42.31 1.16 -7.80
C ASN A 6 -41.54 1.41 -6.49
N GLN A 7 -41.71 0.55 -5.48
CA GLN A 7 -40.95 0.65 -4.22
C GLN A 7 -39.44 0.45 -4.42
N ALA A 8 -39.03 -0.55 -5.21
CA ALA A 8 -37.62 -0.78 -5.53
C ALA A 8 -37.00 0.39 -6.32
N GLN A 9 -37.76 0.97 -7.25
CA GLN A 9 -37.34 2.16 -8.00
C GLN A 9 -37.17 3.37 -7.08
N THR A 10 -38.09 3.59 -6.14
CA THR A 10 -37.99 4.68 -5.15
C THR A 10 -36.79 4.50 -4.24
N ALA A 11 -36.50 3.28 -3.77
CA ALA A 11 -35.33 2.99 -2.95
C ALA A 11 -34.02 3.29 -3.69
N LEU A 12 -33.88 2.86 -4.95
CA LEU A 12 -32.70 3.16 -5.77
C LEU A 12 -32.52 4.67 -5.99
N THR A 13 -33.60 5.42 -6.19
CA THR A 13 -33.52 6.88 -6.31
C THR A 13 -33.04 7.55 -5.02
N LEU A 14 -33.45 7.06 -3.84
CA LEU A 14 -32.95 7.56 -2.56
C LEU A 14 -31.46 7.25 -2.35
N VAL A 15 -31.03 6.04 -2.72
CA VAL A 15 -29.59 5.68 -2.74
C VAL A 15 -28.81 6.65 -3.62
N GLU A 16 -29.29 6.93 -4.84
CA GLU A 16 -28.64 7.87 -5.75
C GLU A 16 -28.58 9.29 -5.19
N GLN A 17 -29.61 9.74 -4.46
CA GLN A 17 -29.63 11.06 -3.81
C GLN A 17 -28.57 11.16 -2.71
N ILE A 18 -28.46 10.16 -1.83
CA ILE A 18 -27.43 10.13 -0.77
C ILE A 18 -26.03 10.11 -1.40
N LEU A 19 -25.82 9.25 -2.42
CA LEU A 19 -24.53 9.13 -3.08
C LEU A 19 -24.18 10.33 -3.96
N ALA A 20 -25.15 11.16 -4.35
CA ALA A 20 -24.92 12.38 -5.11
C ALA A 20 -24.24 13.48 -4.28
N GLU A 21 -24.32 13.44 -2.95
CA GLU A 21 -23.59 14.36 -2.06
C GLU A 21 -22.07 14.29 -2.24
N PHE A 22 -21.56 13.13 -2.69
CA PHE A 22 -20.14 12.93 -2.96
C PHE A 22 -19.70 13.50 -4.32
N GLN A 23 -20.64 13.90 -5.18
CA GLN A 23 -20.34 14.39 -6.52
C GLN A 23 -19.96 15.87 -6.51
N LEU A 24 -18.69 16.15 -6.77
CA LEU A 24 -18.18 17.51 -6.94
C LEU A 24 -18.35 17.96 -8.40
N GLN A 25 -18.83 19.19 -8.59
CA GLN A 25 -18.89 19.80 -9.92
C GLN A 25 -17.54 20.41 -10.30
N GLU A 26 -17.31 20.64 -11.59
CA GLU A 26 -16.07 21.25 -12.08
C GLU A 26 -15.77 22.62 -11.40
N GLU A 27 -16.81 23.41 -11.15
CA GLU A 27 -16.67 24.69 -10.45
C GLU A 27 -16.29 24.53 -8.97
N ASP A 28 -16.72 23.45 -8.31
CA ASP A 28 -16.30 23.14 -6.94
C ASP A 28 -14.82 22.79 -6.92
N LEU A 29 -14.35 21.97 -7.87
CA LEU A 29 -12.94 21.64 -8.02
C LEU A 29 -12.08 22.87 -8.31
N LYS A 30 -12.54 23.81 -9.14
CA LYS A 30 -11.86 25.09 -9.37
C LYS A 30 -11.81 25.96 -8.11
N LYS A 31 -12.84 25.95 -7.26
CA LYS A 31 -12.80 26.65 -5.96
C LYS A 31 -11.76 26.03 -5.03
N VAL A 32 -11.77 24.70 -4.88
CA VAL A 32 -10.79 23.96 -4.07
C VAL A 32 -9.37 24.27 -4.55
N MET A 33 -9.12 24.20 -5.86
CA MET A 33 -7.84 24.54 -6.48
C MET A 33 -7.38 25.97 -6.13
N ARG A 34 -8.24 26.98 -6.30
CA ARG A 34 -7.89 28.39 -5.98
C ARG A 34 -7.66 28.61 -4.49
N ARG A 35 -8.44 27.95 -3.62
CA ARG A 35 -8.27 28.02 -2.16
C ARG A 35 -6.95 27.38 -1.74
N MET A 36 -6.58 26.24 -2.33
CA MET A 36 -5.26 25.62 -2.14
C MET A 36 -4.14 26.58 -2.53
N GLN A 37 -4.18 27.19 -3.72
CA GLN A 37 -3.16 28.16 -4.16
C GLN A 37 -3.01 29.33 -3.18
N LYS A 38 -4.13 29.86 -2.68
CA LYS A 38 -4.14 30.94 -1.68
C LYS A 38 -3.49 30.51 -0.36
N GLU A 39 -3.78 29.30 0.12
CA GLU A 39 -3.16 28.80 1.36
C GLU A 39 -1.67 28.49 1.16
N MET A 40 -1.26 28.02 -0.01
CA MET A 40 0.16 27.90 -0.37
C MET A 40 0.88 29.26 -0.35
N ASP A 41 0.25 30.32 -0.87
CA ASP A 41 0.79 31.68 -0.77
C ASP A 41 0.94 32.14 0.69
N ARG A 42 -0.05 31.84 1.54
CA ARG A 42 0.02 32.16 2.96
C ARG A 42 1.12 31.38 3.67
N GLY A 43 1.30 30.10 3.33
CA GLY A 43 2.32 29.24 3.91
C GLY A 43 3.75 29.66 3.57
N LEU A 44 3.97 30.27 2.40
CA LEU A 44 5.31 30.70 1.97
C LEU A 44 5.74 32.07 2.51
N ARG A 45 4.78 32.90 2.96
CA ARG A 45 5.04 34.25 3.45
C ARG A 45 5.35 34.26 4.94
N LEU A 46 6.36 35.02 5.34
CA LEU A 46 6.80 35.09 6.74
C LEU A 46 5.68 35.56 7.67
N GLU A 47 4.89 36.56 7.24
CA GLU A 47 3.83 37.16 8.05
C GLU A 47 2.64 36.23 8.31
N THR A 48 2.35 35.30 7.40
CA THR A 48 1.14 34.46 7.46
C THR A 48 1.41 32.98 7.70
N HIS A 49 2.68 32.55 7.69
CA HIS A 49 3.07 31.14 7.81
C HIS A 49 2.56 30.45 9.08
N GLU A 50 2.60 31.14 10.22
CA GLU A 50 2.16 30.56 11.50
C GLU A 50 0.67 30.18 11.48
N GLU A 51 -0.17 31.00 10.84
CA GLU A 51 -1.63 30.80 10.74
C GLU A 51 -2.06 30.02 9.50
N ALA A 52 -1.17 29.82 8.52
CA ALA A 52 -1.48 29.07 7.31
C ALA A 52 -1.72 27.60 7.63
N SER A 53 -2.78 27.01 7.08
CA SER A 53 -3.05 25.59 7.26
C SER A 53 -2.09 24.73 6.43
N VAL A 54 -1.73 25.19 5.23
CA VAL A 54 -0.72 24.57 4.36
C VAL A 54 0.65 25.19 4.69
N LYS A 55 1.55 24.42 5.31
CA LYS A 55 2.77 24.97 5.91
C LYS A 55 3.89 25.31 4.94
N MET A 56 3.94 24.68 3.76
CA MET A 56 4.94 25.02 2.74
C MET A 56 6.38 25.01 3.29
N LEU A 57 6.75 23.90 3.91
CA LEU A 57 8.01 23.72 4.62
C LEU A 57 9.21 23.66 3.66
N PRO A 58 10.20 24.56 3.80
CA PRO A 58 11.44 24.54 3.02
C PRO A 58 12.24 23.26 3.30
N THR A 59 12.71 22.56 2.27
CA THR A 59 13.41 21.26 2.44
C THR A 59 14.93 21.37 2.33
N TYR A 60 15.45 22.53 1.96
CA TYR A 60 16.87 22.78 1.66
C TYR A 60 17.43 21.98 0.45
N VAL A 61 16.60 21.24 -0.28
CA VAL A 61 16.95 20.66 -1.58
C VAL A 61 16.81 21.75 -2.65
N ARG A 62 17.92 22.26 -3.17
CA ARG A 62 17.95 23.43 -4.07
C ARG A 62 18.03 23.11 -5.56
N SER A 63 18.27 21.86 -5.92
CA SER A 63 18.37 21.43 -7.31
C SER A 63 17.81 20.03 -7.50
N THR A 64 17.36 19.76 -8.73
CA THR A 64 17.09 18.41 -9.21
C THR A 64 18.41 17.73 -9.60
N PRO A 65 18.46 16.38 -9.65
CA PRO A 65 19.66 15.66 -10.09
C PRO A 65 20.22 16.16 -11.43
N GLU A 66 21.54 16.18 -11.56
CA GLU A 66 22.24 16.57 -12.80
C GLU A 66 22.54 15.34 -13.70
N GLY A 67 22.54 14.15 -13.10
CA GLY A 67 22.96 12.89 -13.75
C GLY A 67 24.47 12.66 -13.68
N SER A 68 25.18 13.38 -12.79
CA SER A 68 26.61 13.25 -12.51
C SER A 68 26.89 12.55 -11.17
N GLU A 69 25.85 12.15 -10.43
CA GLU A 69 25.92 11.59 -9.09
C GLU A 69 26.48 10.15 -9.07
N VAL A 70 27.70 9.93 -8.58
CA VAL A 70 28.29 8.58 -8.50
C VAL A 70 28.63 8.22 -7.06
N GLY A 71 28.23 7.03 -6.60
CA GLY A 71 28.59 6.53 -5.28
C GLY A 71 27.70 5.41 -4.74
N ASP A 72 28.13 4.87 -3.60
CA ASP A 72 27.35 3.96 -2.77
C ASP A 72 26.75 4.77 -1.60
N PHE A 73 25.43 4.78 -1.48
CA PHE A 73 24.67 5.53 -0.48
C PHE A 73 23.79 4.59 0.34
N LEU A 74 23.61 4.91 1.62
CA LEU A 74 22.56 4.30 2.42
C LEU A 74 21.33 5.20 2.43
N SER A 75 20.17 4.59 2.40
CA SER A 75 18.89 5.27 2.52
C SER A 75 18.05 4.58 3.56
N LEU A 76 17.48 5.37 4.47
CA LEU A 76 16.47 4.93 5.42
C LEU A 76 15.12 5.45 4.97
N ASP A 77 14.07 4.66 5.11
CA ASP A 77 12.70 5.07 4.83
C ASP A 77 11.80 4.70 6.01
N LEU A 78 11.34 5.73 6.69
CA LEU A 78 10.48 5.66 7.87
C LEU A 78 9.24 6.55 7.67
N GLY A 79 8.10 5.91 7.42
CA GLY A 79 6.82 6.61 7.28
C GLY A 79 5.59 5.86 7.76
N GLY A 80 5.76 4.66 8.30
CA GLY A 80 4.68 3.79 8.78
C GLY A 80 5.22 2.67 9.67
N THR A 81 4.47 1.59 9.83
CA THR A 81 4.89 0.40 10.60
C THR A 81 6.03 -0.37 9.95
N ASN A 82 6.30 -0.13 8.68
CA ASN A 82 7.36 -0.76 7.91
C ASN A 82 8.53 0.22 7.74
N PHE A 83 9.68 -0.12 8.33
CA PHE A 83 10.94 0.58 8.18
C PHE A 83 11.79 -0.09 7.11
N ARG A 84 12.42 0.68 6.21
CA ARG A 84 13.31 0.12 5.19
C ARG A 84 14.71 0.69 5.33
N VAL A 85 15.69 -0.21 5.24
CA VAL A 85 17.10 0.15 5.04
C VAL A 85 17.50 -0.25 3.63
N MET A 86 18.12 0.66 2.89
CA MET A 86 18.52 0.46 1.50
C MET A 86 19.99 0.84 1.29
N LEU A 87 20.69 0.03 0.50
CA LEU A 87 21.93 0.41 -0.17
C LEU A 87 21.60 0.77 -1.62
N VAL A 88 21.91 2.00 -2.01
CA VAL A 88 21.73 2.53 -3.36
C VAL A 88 23.10 2.76 -3.98
N LYS A 89 23.36 2.13 -5.11
CA LYS A 89 24.58 2.33 -5.90
C LYS A 89 24.21 3.08 -7.16
N VAL A 90 24.76 4.27 -7.31
CA VAL A 90 24.55 5.15 -8.47
C VAL A 90 25.85 5.27 -9.25
N GLY A 91 25.80 5.04 -10.55
CA GLY A 91 26.96 5.25 -11.43
C GLY A 91 26.88 4.53 -12.76
N GLU A 92 27.98 4.53 -13.51
CA GLU A 92 28.08 3.84 -14.79
C GLU A 92 28.01 2.32 -14.62
N GLY A 93 27.05 1.68 -15.29
CA GLY A 93 26.92 0.24 -15.37
C GLY A 93 27.99 -0.39 -16.28
N GLU A 94 28.03 -1.73 -16.32
CA GLU A 94 29.03 -2.50 -17.08
C GLU A 94 29.04 -2.24 -18.60
N ALA A 95 27.94 -1.70 -19.14
CA ALA A 95 27.79 -1.31 -20.54
C ALA A 95 27.99 0.21 -20.80
N GLY A 96 28.46 0.97 -19.82
CA GLY A 96 28.63 2.43 -19.92
C GLY A 96 27.33 3.24 -19.86
N GLN A 97 26.19 2.59 -19.55
CA GLN A 97 24.93 3.27 -19.31
C GLN A 97 24.78 3.59 -17.81
N TRP A 98 24.26 4.77 -17.49
CA TRP A 98 23.91 5.14 -16.12
C TRP A 98 22.96 4.11 -15.51
N SER A 99 23.28 3.60 -14.32
CA SER A 99 22.49 2.59 -13.63
C SER A 99 22.35 2.89 -12.14
N VAL A 100 21.17 2.60 -11.61
CA VAL A 100 20.89 2.63 -10.17
C VAL A 100 20.63 1.20 -9.73
N LYS A 101 21.50 0.64 -8.88
CA LYS A 101 21.34 -0.70 -8.30
C LYS A 101 20.99 -0.57 -6.83
N THR A 102 19.92 -1.22 -6.38
CA THR A 102 19.48 -1.16 -4.99
C THR A 102 19.51 -2.54 -4.34
N LYS A 103 19.85 -2.56 -3.05
CA LYS A 103 19.58 -3.68 -2.13
C LYS A 103 18.81 -3.11 -0.96
N HIS A 104 17.81 -3.82 -0.46
CA HIS A 104 17.03 -3.32 0.66
C HIS A 104 16.58 -4.44 1.57
N GLN A 105 16.23 -4.08 2.80
CA GLN A 105 15.59 -4.95 3.77
C GLN A 105 14.50 -4.18 4.50
N MET A 106 13.37 -4.86 4.70
CA MET A 106 12.24 -4.35 5.47
C MET A 106 12.31 -4.83 6.91
N TYR A 107 11.91 -3.98 7.84
CA TYR A 107 11.80 -4.26 9.27
C TYR A 107 10.42 -3.79 9.75
N SER A 108 9.74 -4.62 10.54
CA SER A 108 8.48 -4.23 11.18
C SER A 108 8.79 -3.54 12.48
N ILE A 109 8.34 -2.29 12.64
CA ILE A 109 8.56 -1.52 13.86
C ILE A 109 7.58 -2.00 14.93
N PRO A 110 8.07 -2.45 16.10
CA PRO A 110 7.22 -2.84 17.21
C PRO A 110 6.32 -1.68 17.71
N GLU A 111 5.10 -1.98 18.14
CA GLU A 111 4.13 -0.97 18.59
C GLU A 111 4.61 -0.19 19.83
N ASP A 112 5.33 -0.86 20.73
CA ASP A 112 5.97 -0.26 21.89
C ASP A 112 7.09 0.71 21.50
N ALA A 113 7.83 0.45 20.43
CA ALA A 113 8.79 1.41 19.87
C ALA A 113 8.08 2.62 19.24
N MET A 114 6.94 2.42 18.56
CA MET A 114 6.17 3.50 17.94
C MET A 114 5.51 4.45 18.97
N THR A 115 5.16 3.93 20.14
CA THR A 115 4.40 4.64 21.19
C THR A 115 5.20 4.94 22.45
N GLY A 116 6.42 4.40 22.56
CA GLY A 116 7.30 4.53 23.72
C GLY A 116 8.07 5.85 23.75
N THR A 117 9.39 5.79 23.86
CA THR A 117 10.27 6.98 23.85
C THR A 117 11.01 7.12 22.53
N ALA A 118 11.46 8.34 22.21
CA ALA A 118 12.32 8.57 21.06
C ALA A 118 13.59 7.73 21.13
N GLU A 119 14.19 7.57 22.31
CA GLU A 119 15.36 6.71 22.52
C GLU A 119 15.08 5.27 22.09
N MET A 120 13.97 4.67 22.54
CA MET A 120 13.56 3.32 22.14
C MET A 120 13.40 3.18 20.62
N LEU A 121 12.73 4.14 19.98
CA LEU A 121 12.51 4.13 18.53
C LEU A 121 13.83 4.21 17.75
N PHE A 122 14.70 5.16 18.10
CA PHE A 122 15.96 5.36 17.37
C PHE A 122 17.00 4.29 17.67
N ASP A 123 16.98 3.68 18.86
CA ASP A 123 17.81 2.51 19.17
C ASP A 123 17.38 1.29 18.35
N TYR A 124 16.08 1.07 18.19
CA TYR A 124 15.55 0.03 17.28
C TYR A 124 15.94 0.29 15.82
N ILE A 125 15.82 1.53 15.35
CA ILE A 125 16.27 1.92 14.00
C ILE A 125 17.77 1.64 13.82
N SER A 126 18.59 1.98 14.82
CA SER A 126 20.04 1.71 14.82
C SER A 126 20.33 0.21 14.76
N GLU A 127 19.52 -0.62 15.41
CA GLU A 127 19.59 -2.08 15.31
C GLU A 127 19.31 -2.61 13.92
N CYS A 128 18.24 -2.15 13.28
CA CYS A 128 17.92 -2.51 11.91
C CYS A 128 19.04 -2.12 10.93
N ILE A 129 19.66 -0.96 11.12
CA ILE A 129 20.80 -0.53 10.30
C ILE A 129 21.99 -1.46 10.51
N SER A 130 22.34 -1.79 11.75
CA SER A 130 23.41 -2.73 12.08
C SER A 130 23.19 -4.09 11.44
N ASP A 131 22.01 -4.68 11.58
CA ASP A 131 21.65 -5.98 11.00
C ASP A 131 21.84 -5.97 9.47
N PHE A 132 21.34 -4.92 8.80
CA PHE A 132 21.52 -4.75 7.36
C PHE A 132 22.99 -4.66 6.95
N LEU A 133 23.78 -3.87 7.68
CA LEU A 133 25.21 -3.70 7.42
C LEU A 133 26.00 -5.00 7.65
N ASP A 134 25.64 -5.81 8.65
CA ASP A 134 26.26 -7.12 8.90
C ASP A 134 25.98 -8.10 7.76
N LYS A 135 24.71 -8.24 7.37
CA LYS A 135 24.27 -9.11 6.26
C LYS A 135 24.95 -8.78 4.94
N HIS A 136 25.30 -7.50 4.75
CA HIS A 136 25.99 -7.04 3.55
C HIS A 136 27.50 -6.80 3.73
N GLN A 137 28.06 -7.16 4.89
CA GLN A 137 29.49 -7.05 5.20
C GLN A 137 30.04 -5.62 5.02
N MET A 138 29.29 -4.61 5.45
CA MET A 138 29.59 -3.20 5.22
C MET A 138 29.79 -2.35 6.47
N LYS A 139 29.78 -2.94 7.68
CA LYS A 139 30.01 -2.19 8.94
C LYS A 139 31.32 -1.40 8.99
N HIS A 140 32.34 -1.86 8.27
CA HIS A 140 33.64 -1.19 8.20
C HIS A 140 33.66 0.05 7.29
N LYS A 141 32.59 0.32 6.53
CA LYS A 141 32.50 1.45 5.61
C LYS A 141 31.69 2.58 6.24
N LYS A 142 32.25 3.79 6.20
CA LYS A 142 31.51 5.02 6.49
C LYS A 142 30.78 5.48 5.24
N LEU A 143 29.51 5.14 5.12
CA LEU A 143 28.67 5.47 3.97
C LEU A 143 27.84 6.73 4.23
N PRO A 144 27.65 7.60 3.23
CA PRO A 144 26.70 8.71 3.32
C PRO A 144 25.27 8.14 3.40
N LEU A 145 24.47 8.72 4.30
CA LEU A 145 23.11 8.29 4.59
C LEU A 145 22.11 9.41 4.30
N GLY A 146 21.13 9.11 3.46
CA GLY A 146 19.90 9.89 3.32
C GLY A 146 18.79 9.30 4.18
N PHE A 147 18.14 10.13 4.99
CA PHE A 147 17.05 9.70 5.85
C PHE A 147 15.71 10.23 5.32
N THR A 148 14.93 9.37 4.67
CA THR A 148 13.53 9.65 4.33
C THR A 148 12.67 9.48 5.59
N PHE A 149 12.15 10.59 6.09
CA PHE A 149 11.36 10.66 7.31
C PHE A 149 10.02 11.34 7.02
N SER A 150 8.97 10.54 6.90
CA SER A 150 7.67 10.95 6.35
C SER A 150 6.74 11.58 7.38
N PHE A 151 7.22 12.57 8.13
CA PHE A 151 6.45 13.31 9.12
C PHE A 151 6.65 14.83 8.92
N PRO A 152 5.76 15.67 9.48
CA PRO A 152 5.92 17.12 9.45
C PRO A 152 7.20 17.54 10.19
N VAL A 153 8.19 18.03 9.45
CA VAL A 153 9.47 18.49 10.00
C VAL A 153 9.77 19.89 9.50
N ARG A 154 10.09 20.79 10.44
CA ARG A 154 10.73 22.07 10.13
C ARG A 154 12.24 21.86 10.00
N HIS A 155 12.75 22.00 8.79
CA HIS A 155 14.19 21.97 8.53
C HIS A 155 14.84 23.29 8.92
N GLU A 156 16.02 23.20 9.52
CA GLU A 156 16.95 24.32 9.72
C GLU A 156 18.15 24.21 8.77
N ASP A 157 18.43 23.00 8.30
CA ASP A 157 19.37 22.66 7.23
C ASP A 157 18.95 21.30 6.64
N ILE A 158 19.59 20.86 5.55
CA ILE A 158 19.29 19.58 4.88
C ILE A 158 19.52 18.37 5.80
N ASP A 159 20.43 18.45 6.76
CA ASP A 159 20.73 17.40 7.75
C ASP A 159 20.22 17.73 9.16
N LYS A 160 19.35 18.74 9.30
CA LYS A 160 18.83 19.20 10.59
C LYS A 160 17.33 19.46 10.51
N GLY A 161 16.55 18.53 11.06
CA GLY A 161 15.09 18.59 11.04
C GLY A 161 14.48 18.49 12.42
N ILE A 162 13.64 19.46 12.78
CA ILE A 162 12.86 19.48 14.02
C ILE A 162 11.47 18.90 13.74
N LEU A 163 11.15 17.76 14.35
CA LEU A 163 9.81 17.18 14.26
C LEU A 163 8.78 18.13 14.89
N LEU A 164 7.73 18.47 14.14
CA LEU A 164 6.67 19.35 14.62
C LEU A 164 5.64 18.57 15.44
N ASN A 165 5.09 17.51 14.85
CA ASN A 165 4.10 16.66 15.48
C ASN A 165 4.12 15.28 14.84
N TRP A 166 3.81 14.25 15.62
CA TRP A 166 3.61 12.93 15.07
C TRP A 166 2.31 12.83 14.27
N THR A 167 2.34 11.94 13.28
CA THR A 167 1.18 11.55 12.48
C THR A 167 1.19 10.03 12.30
N LYS A 168 0.24 9.48 11.53
CA LYS A 168 0.26 8.08 11.07
C LYS A 168 0.35 7.00 12.19
N GLY A 169 -0.01 7.35 13.43
CA GLY A 169 -0.06 6.43 14.57
C GLY A 169 1.16 6.43 15.48
N PHE A 170 2.23 7.15 15.12
CA PHE A 170 3.40 7.32 15.99
C PHE A 170 3.07 8.25 17.15
N LYS A 171 3.67 7.99 18.33
CA LYS A 171 3.55 8.81 19.54
C LYS A 171 4.80 8.79 20.41
N ALA A 172 5.96 8.43 19.85
CA ALA A 172 7.19 8.29 20.61
C ALA A 172 7.56 9.60 21.33
N SER A 173 7.53 9.56 22.66
CA SER A 173 7.73 10.71 23.52
C SER A 173 9.17 11.23 23.48
N GLY A 174 9.32 12.57 23.48
CA GLY A 174 10.63 13.22 23.40
C GLY A 174 11.20 13.39 21.99
N ALA A 175 10.45 13.02 20.93
CA ALA A 175 10.84 13.30 19.56
C ALA A 175 10.32 14.66 19.05
N GLU A 176 9.08 15.02 19.38
CA GLU A 176 8.49 16.30 18.99
C GLU A 176 9.30 17.47 19.58
N GLY A 177 9.53 18.51 18.77
CA GLY A 177 10.38 19.65 19.11
C GLY A 177 11.89 19.37 19.09
N ASN A 178 12.34 18.15 18.78
CA ASN A 178 13.75 17.77 18.80
C ASN A 178 14.31 17.47 17.41
N ASN A 179 15.64 17.56 17.29
CA ASN A 179 16.36 17.28 16.04
C ASN A 179 16.42 15.76 15.78
N ILE A 180 15.66 15.30 14.79
CA ILE A 180 15.54 13.89 14.41
C ILE A 180 16.88 13.28 13.97
N VAL A 181 17.67 14.02 13.19
CA VAL A 181 19.01 13.56 12.80
C VAL A 181 19.94 13.48 14.00
N GLY A 182 19.78 14.38 14.98
CA GLY A 182 20.49 14.31 16.26
C GLY A 182 20.15 13.05 17.05
N LEU A 183 18.85 12.72 17.17
CA LEU A 183 18.39 11.51 17.86
C LEU A 183 18.93 10.23 17.21
N LEU A 184 18.94 10.17 15.87
CA LEU A 184 19.53 9.05 15.13
C LEU A 184 21.05 8.96 15.35
N ARG A 185 21.77 10.10 15.29
CA ARG A 185 23.22 10.15 15.55
C ARG A 185 23.55 9.67 16.98
N ASP A 186 22.74 10.07 17.96
CA ASP A 186 22.91 9.64 19.36
C ASP A 186 22.68 8.13 19.51
N ALA A 187 21.66 7.56 18.85
CA ALA A 187 21.41 6.12 18.86
C ALA A 187 22.56 5.30 18.23
N ILE A 188 23.05 5.73 17.07
CA ILE A 188 24.22 5.10 16.42
C ILE A 188 25.45 5.17 17.33
N LYS A 189 25.66 6.31 18.00
CA LYS A 189 26.77 6.48 18.94
C LYS A 189 26.64 5.62 20.20
N ARG A 190 25.43 5.49 20.76
CA ARG A 190 25.15 4.60 21.90
C ARG A 190 25.47 3.15 21.55
N ARG A 191 25.15 2.74 20.32
CA ARG A 191 25.42 1.39 19.82
C ARG A 191 26.91 1.11 19.61
N GLY A 192 27.61 2.00 18.90
CA GLY A 192 29.07 2.01 18.80
C GLY A 192 29.73 0.90 17.96
N ASP A 193 28.97 0.09 17.21
CA ASP A 193 29.48 -1.01 16.37
C ASP A 193 29.59 -0.67 14.87
N PHE A 194 29.11 0.51 14.45
CA PHE A 194 29.32 1.07 13.11
C PHE A 194 29.35 2.61 13.14
N GLU A 195 29.85 3.23 12.07
CA GLU A 195 29.81 4.69 11.86
C GLU A 195 29.03 5.04 10.60
N MET A 196 28.33 6.18 10.62
CA MET A 196 27.64 6.72 9.45
C MET A 196 27.78 8.23 9.36
N ASP A 197 27.57 8.75 8.16
CA ASP A 197 27.46 10.17 7.90
C ASP A 197 26.06 10.49 7.41
N VAL A 198 25.20 11.01 8.30
CA VAL A 198 23.84 11.43 7.90
C VAL A 198 23.97 12.77 7.20
N VAL A 199 23.86 12.76 5.87
CA VAL A 199 24.12 13.91 5.00
C VAL A 199 22.85 14.66 4.61
N ALA A 200 21.69 14.01 4.69
CA ALA A 200 20.41 14.61 4.35
C ALA A 200 19.26 13.91 5.07
N MET A 201 18.23 14.67 5.38
CA MET A 201 16.93 14.18 5.82
C MET A 201 15.84 14.81 4.96
N VAL A 202 15.01 13.99 4.33
CA VAL A 202 14.00 14.43 3.37
C VAL A 202 12.64 13.83 3.68
N ASN A 203 11.58 14.47 3.21
CA ASN A 203 10.23 13.90 3.25
C ASN A 203 10.07 12.86 2.10
N ASP A 204 9.15 11.91 2.24
CA ASP A 204 8.88 10.90 1.22
C ASP A 204 8.43 11.50 -0.11
N THR A 205 7.65 12.58 -0.11
CA THR A 205 7.27 13.27 -1.35
C THR A 205 8.51 13.75 -2.12
N VAL A 206 9.52 14.27 -1.41
CA VAL A 206 10.76 14.79 -2.01
C VAL A 206 11.59 13.64 -2.58
N ALA A 207 11.70 12.54 -1.82
CA ALA A 207 12.36 11.33 -2.29
C ALA A 207 11.68 10.75 -3.55
N THR A 208 10.35 10.72 -3.59
CA THR A 208 9.57 10.29 -4.76
C THR A 208 9.79 11.21 -5.97
N MET A 209 9.80 12.53 -5.78
CA MET A 209 10.10 13.50 -6.84
C MET A 209 11.47 13.24 -7.46
N ILE A 210 12.51 13.16 -6.60
CA ILE A 210 13.89 12.95 -7.03
C ILE A 210 14.07 11.58 -7.70
N SER A 211 13.44 10.53 -7.15
CA SER A 211 13.50 9.19 -7.74
C SER A 211 12.89 9.18 -9.16
N CYS A 212 11.75 9.85 -9.35
CA CYS A 212 11.12 9.96 -10.67
C CYS A 212 11.95 10.81 -11.64
N TYR A 213 12.68 11.80 -11.14
CA TYR A 213 13.57 12.64 -11.97
C TYR A 213 14.63 11.84 -12.72
N TYR A 214 15.15 10.75 -12.13
CA TYR A 214 16.12 9.88 -12.79
C TYR A 214 15.55 9.16 -14.02
N GLU A 215 14.22 9.02 -14.11
CA GLU A 215 13.54 8.46 -15.28
C GLU A 215 13.03 9.55 -16.23
N ASP A 216 12.53 10.66 -15.68
CA ASP A 216 12.01 11.80 -16.45
C ASP A 216 12.47 13.14 -15.86
N ARG A 217 13.34 13.83 -16.60
CA ARG A 217 13.91 15.13 -16.22
C ARG A 217 12.89 16.28 -16.18
N GLN A 218 11.63 16.05 -16.57
CA GLN A 218 10.53 16.99 -16.40
C GLN A 218 9.84 16.88 -15.02
N CYS A 219 10.30 15.97 -14.16
CA CYS A 219 9.70 15.76 -12.84
C CYS A 219 10.07 16.89 -11.87
N GLU A 220 9.10 17.72 -11.49
CA GLU A 220 9.31 18.78 -10.49
C GLU A 220 8.22 18.83 -9.42
N VAL A 221 7.40 17.77 -9.35
CA VAL A 221 6.39 17.54 -8.32
C VAL A 221 6.51 16.10 -7.85
N GLY A 222 6.53 15.90 -6.53
CA GLY A 222 6.38 14.60 -5.90
C GLY A 222 5.08 14.53 -5.12
N MET A 223 4.34 13.43 -5.24
CA MET A 223 3.06 13.25 -4.57
C MET A 223 2.97 11.86 -3.95
N ILE A 224 2.43 11.79 -2.74
CA ILE A 224 2.14 10.55 -2.03
C ILE A 224 0.64 10.43 -1.83
N VAL A 225 0.04 9.32 -2.29
CA VAL A 225 -1.37 8.97 -2.03
C VAL A 225 -1.42 7.52 -1.53
N GLY A 226 -1.23 7.36 -0.22
CA GLY A 226 -1.12 6.08 0.47
C GLY A 226 -1.96 6.08 1.74
N THR A 227 -1.37 5.73 2.88
CA THR A 227 -2.02 5.87 4.20
C THR A 227 -2.47 7.31 4.45
N GLY A 228 -1.59 8.27 4.12
CA GLY A 228 -1.87 9.71 4.09
C GLY A 228 -1.80 10.28 2.67
N CYS A 229 -1.86 11.60 2.56
CA CYS A 229 -1.77 12.33 1.30
C CYS A 229 -0.89 13.57 1.45
N ASN A 230 0.18 13.68 0.67
CA ASN A 230 1.08 14.84 0.70
C ASN A 230 1.66 15.14 -0.70
N ALA A 231 2.16 16.35 -0.90
CA ALA A 231 2.93 16.72 -2.09
C ALA A 231 4.09 17.67 -1.78
N CYS A 232 5.07 17.68 -2.68
CA CYS A 232 6.13 18.68 -2.74
C CYS A 232 6.36 19.10 -4.20
N TYR A 233 7.01 20.23 -4.39
CA TYR A 233 7.39 20.71 -5.72
C TYR A 233 8.58 21.68 -5.66
N MET A 234 9.19 21.98 -6.80
CA MET A 234 10.24 22.99 -6.92
C MET A 234 9.64 24.41 -7.02
N GLU A 235 9.83 25.21 -5.98
CA GLU A 235 9.42 26.62 -5.90
C GLU A 235 10.61 27.56 -6.21
N GLU A 236 10.31 28.76 -6.70
CA GLU A 236 11.29 29.82 -6.92
C GLU A 236 11.69 30.46 -5.58
N MET A 237 12.99 30.60 -5.30
CA MET A 237 13.48 31.10 -4.01
C MET A 237 12.92 32.48 -3.63
N GLN A 238 12.72 33.36 -4.61
CA GLN A 238 12.09 34.67 -4.41
C GLN A 238 10.68 34.61 -3.75
N ASN A 239 10.00 33.47 -3.82
CA ASN A 239 8.69 33.27 -3.20
C ASN A 239 8.78 32.65 -1.80
N VAL A 240 9.94 32.11 -1.40
CA VAL A 240 10.13 31.39 -0.14
C VAL A 240 10.68 32.34 0.92
N GLU A 241 9.82 33.20 1.49
CA GLU A 241 10.23 34.21 2.49
C GLU A 241 10.75 33.61 3.80
N LEU A 242 10.57 32.31 4.00
CA LEU A 242 11.00 31.54 5.17
C LEU A 242 12.51 31.26 5.21
N VAL A 243 13.22 31.45 4.10
CA VAL A 243 14.65 31.19 3.97
C VAL A 243 15.32 32.42 3.36
N GLU A 244 16.48 32.82 3.90
CA GLU A 244 17.24 33.93 3.32
C GLU A 244 17.79 33.59 1.91
N GLY A 245 17.62 34.54 1.00
CA GLY A 245 18.07 34.47 -0.40
C GLY A 245 16.92 34.37 -1.39
N ASP A 246 17.10 34.97 -2.57
CA ASP A 246 16.10 35.06 -3.65
C ASP A 246 16.55 34.33 -4.93
N GLU A 247 17.83 33.92 -5.01
CA GLU A 247 18.40 33.26 -6.17
C GLU A 247 18.15 31.73 -6.18
N GLY A 248 17.71 31.22 -7.33
CA GLY A 248 17.55 29.80 -7.58
C GLY A 248 16.19 29.25 -7.15
N ARG A 249 16.16 27.97 -6.79
CA ARG A 249 14.93 27.24 -6.48
C ARG A 249 15.10 26.41 -5.21
N MET A 250 14.00 26.05 -4.58
CA MET A 250 13.99 25.13 -3.45
C MET A 250 12.78 24.20 -3.55
N CYS A 251 13.00 22.92 -3.30
CA CYS A 251 11.89 21.99 -3.10
C CYS A 251 11.15 22.37 -1.81
N VAL A 252 9.84 22.55 -1.90
CA VAL A 252 8.97 22.86 -0.78
C VAL A 252 8.06 21.67 -0.53
N ASN A 253 8.06 21.17 0.70
CA ASN A 253 7.10 20.19 1.17
C ASN A 253 5.81 20.92 1.59
N THR A 254 4.71 20.68 0.90
CA THR A 254 3.49 21.45 1.12
C THR A 254 2.86 21.17 2.49
N GLU A 255 2.98 19.94 2.99
CA GLU A 255 2.14 19.42 4.09
C GLU A 255 0.65 19.74 3.87
N TRP A 256 0.17 19.59 2.63
CA TRP A 256 -1.18 19.99 2.23
C TRP A 256 -2.30 19.18 2.91
N GLY A 257 -1.97 18.17 3.70
CA GLY A 257 -2.93 17.32 4.40
C GLY A 257 -3.77 18.11 5.39
N ALA A 258 -3.21 19.19 5.95
CA ALA A 258 -3.86 20.14 6.85
C ALA A 258 -4.71 21.21 6.13
N PHE A 259 -4.80 21.18 4.79
CA PHE A 259 -5.70 22.08 4.08
C PHE A 259 -7.15 21.88 4.57
N GLY A 260 -7.85 22.99 4.87
CA GLY A 260 -9.21 22.94 5.43
C GLY A 260 -9.26 23.08 6.96
N ASP A 261 -8.14 22.90 7.68
CA ASP A 261 -8.09 22.98 9.15
C ASP A 261 -8.50 24.37 9.68
N SER A 262 -8.45 25.43 8.84
CA SER A 262 -8.94 26.78 9.19
C SER A 262 -10.28 27.14 8.51
N GLY A 263 -11.04 26.14 8.05
CA GLY A 263 -12.37 26.29 7.46
C GLY A 263 -12.38 26.46 5.94
N GLU A 264 -11.24 26.32 5.26
CA GLU A 264 -11.16 26.48 3.80
C GLU A 264 -11.99 25.45 3.03
N LEU A 265 -12.32 24.32 3.68
CA LEU A 265 -13.07 23.21 3.08
C LEU A 265 -14.48 23.04 3.66
N ASP A 266 -14.94 23.90 4.57
CA ASP A 266 -16.19 23.69 5.33
C ASP A 266 -17.42 23.44 4.44
N GLU A 267 -17.49 24.08 3.27
CA GLU A 267 -18.59 23.91 2.31
C GLU A 267 -18.60 22.56 1.59
N PHE A 268 -17.49 21.82 1.62
CA PHE A 268 -17.30 20.53 0.95
C PHE A 268 -17.30 19.33 1.91
N LEU A 269 -17.27 19.58 3.22
CA LEU A 269 -17.28 18.53 4.25
C LEU A 269 -18.71 18.02 4.47
N LEU A 270 -18.90 16.73 4.21
CA LEU A 270 -20.14 16.01 4.49
C LEU A 270 -20.21 15.58 5.96
N GLU A 271 -21.38 15.10 6.39
CA GLU A 271 -21.56 14.58 7.76
C GLU A 271 -20.58 13.44 8.08
N TYR A 272 -20.33 12.55 7.12
CA TYR A 272 -19.40 11.42 7.26
C TYR A 272 -17.97 11.89 7.51
N ASP A 273 -17.56 12.97 6.86
CA ASP A 273 -16.21 13.53 7.00
C ASP A 273 -16.00 14.08 8.42
N ARG A 274 -17.03 14.75 8.95
CA ARG A 274 -17.02 15.28 10.32
C ARG A 274 -16.99 14.16 11.35
N MET A 275 -17.76 13.09 11.15
CA MET A 275 -17.71 11.90 12.02
C MET A 275 -16.35 11.22 12.02
N VAL A 276 -15.71 11.09 10.84
CA VAL A 276 -14.34 10.56 10.73
C VAL A 276 -13.35 11.46 11.46
N ASP A 277 -13.47 12.77 11.32
CA ASP A 277 -12.62 13.77 11.98
C ASP A 277 -12.77 13.75 13.51
N GLU A 278 -13.99 13.90 14.02
CA GLU A 278 -14.30 13.94 15.46
C GLU A 278 -13.83 12.70 16.21
N SER A 279 -13.89 11.54 15.54
CA SER A 279 -13.45 10.28 16.13
C SER A 279 -11.95 10.02 15.94
N SER A 280 -11.24 10.78 15.10
CA SER A 280 -9.83 10.51 14.77
C SER A 280 -8.89 10.77 15.97
N ALA A 281 -7.62 10.37 15.83
CA ALA A 281 -6.60 10.66 16.82
C ALA A 281 -6.22 12.16 16.91
N ASN A 282 -6.70 12.95 15.95
CA ASN A 282 -6.36 14.36 15.74
C ASN A 282 -7.59 15.14 15.21
N PRO A 283 -8.66 15.29 16.00
CA PRO A 283 -9.85 16.03 15.58
C PRO A 283 -9.54 17.49 15.20
N GLY A 284 -10.18 17.99 14.15
CA GLY A 284 -9.96 19.34 13.60
C GLY A 284 -8.63 19.52 12.88
N GLN A 285 -7.88 18.45 12.63
CA GLN A 285 -6.58 18.49 11.96
C GLN A 285 -6.50 17.51 10.81
N GLN A 286 -5.67 17.80 9.81
CA GLN A 286 -5.45 16.95 8.63
C GLN A 286 -6.74 16.69 7.84
N LEU A 287 -7.63 17.69 7.75
CA LEU A 287 -8.96 17.51 7.16
C LEU A 287 -8.90 17.09 5.69
N TYR A 288 -8.05 17.72 4.88
CA TYR A 288 -7.90 17.33 3.47
C TYR A 288 -7.29 15.93 3.30
N GLU A 289 -6.35 15.54 4.16
CA GLU A 289 -5.85 14.16 4.17
C GLU A 289 -6.96 13.16 4.51
N LYS A 290 -7.86 13.49 5.44
CA LYS A 290 -8.99 12.60 5.81
C LYS A 290 -9.96 12.34 4.67
N LEU A 291 -10.07 13.26 3.72
CA LEU A 291 -10.91 13.09 2.52
C LEU A 291 -10.28 12.17 1.46
N ILE A 292 -8.96 11.96 1.49
CA ILE A 292 -8.21 11.33 0.39
C ILE A 292 -7.46 10.06 0.84
N GLY A 293 -6.80 10.14 1.99
CA GLY A 293 -5.87 9.13 2.48
C GLY A 293 -6.53 7.77 2.72
N GLY A 294 -5.79 6.72 2.40
CA GLY A 294 -6.21 5.33 2.56
C GLY A 294 -6.44 4.91 4.01
N LYS A 295 -5.99 5.68 5.00
CA LYS A 295 -6.37 5.43 6.40
C LYS A 295 -7.86 5.66 6.67
N TYR A 296 -8.50 6.53 5.90
CA TYR A 296 -9.85 7.06 6.19
C TYR A 296 -10.90 6.62 5.18
N MET A 297 -10.50 6.31 3.95
CA MET A 297 -11.41 5.95 2.86
C MET A 297 -12.36 4.80 3.20
N GLY A 298 -11.85 3.71 3.78
CA GLY A 298 -12.68 2.59 4.20
C GLY A 298 -13.70 2.96 5.29
N GLU A 299 -13.32 3.82 6.24
CA GLU A 299 -14.22 4.30 7.29
C GLU A 299 -15.31 5.23 6.72
N LEU A 300 -14.98 6.09 5.76
CA LEU A 300 -15.97 6.89 5.05
C LEU A 300 -17.01 6.01 4.35
N VAL A 301 -16.55 4.96 3.64
CA VAL A 301 -17.46 3.98 3.02
C VAL A 301 -18.32 3.31 4.09
N ARG A 302 -17.74 2.84 5.19
CA ARG A 302 -18.48 2.19 6.29
C ARG A 302 -19.62 3.07 6.81
N LEU A 303 -19.36 4.35 7.04
CA LEU A 303 -20.37 5.30 7.52
C LEU A 303 -21.49 5.53 6.50
N VAL A 304 -21.16 5.60 5.20
CA VAL A 304 -22.17 5.66 4.13
C VAL A 304 -23.02 4.38 4.12
N LEU A 305 -22.39 3.21 4.26
CA LEU A 305 -23.14 1.94 4.33
C LEU A 305 -24.07 1.91 5.54
N LEU A 306 -23.63 2.37 6.71
CA LEU A 306 -24.49 2.47 7.90
C LEU A 306 -25.66 3.42 7.68
N LYS A 307 -25.44 4.58 7.05
CA LYS A 307 -26.53 5.51 6.71
C LYS A 307 -27.56 4.86 5.79
N LEU A 308 -27.10 4.12 4.77
CA LEU A 308 -27.99 3.39 3.87
C LEU A 308 -28.77 2.27 4.60
N VAL A 309 -28.16 1.61 5.59
CA VAL A 309 -28.85 0.65 6.46
C VAL A 309 -29.91 1.36 7.31
N ASP A 310 -29.57 2.46 7.97
CA ASP A 310 -30.48 3.18 8.87
C ASP A 310 -31.71 3.76 8.12
N GLU A 311 -31.54 4.13 6.85
CA GLU A 311 -32.63 4.54 5.95
C GLU A 311 -33.41 3.34 5.34
N ASN A 312 -33.11 2.12 5.76
CA ASN A 312 -33.69 0.86 5.27
C ASN A 312 -33.52 0.65 3.74
N LEU A 313 -32.38 1.12 3.20
CA LEU A 313 -32.01 1.03 1.79
C LEU A 313 -30.97 -0.06 1.51
N LEU A 314 -30.34 -0.61 2.55
CA LEU A 314 -29.31 -1.64 2.46
C LEU A 314 -29.51 -2.70 3.55
N PHE A 315 -29.25 -3.97 3.22
CA PHE A 315 -29.29 -5.11 4.16
C PHE A 315 -30.59 -5.23 4.96
N HIS A 316 -31.72 -4.85 4.38
CA HIS A 316 -33.03 -4.85 5.04
C HIS A 316 -33.08 -4.04 6.35
N GLY A 317 -32.23 -3.02 6.48
CA GLY A 317 -32.18 -2.18 7.68
C GLY A 317 -31.39 -2.78 8.84
N GLU A 318 -30.71 -3.91 8.64
CA GLU A 318 -29.94 -4.60 9.67
C GLU A 318 -28.44 -4.63 9.35
N ALA A 319 -27.64 -3.88 10.11
CA ALA A 319 -26.18 -3.99 10.08
C ALA A 319 -25.69 -5.06 11.07
N SER A 320 -24.67 -5.81 10.66
CA SER A 320 -23.92 -6.73 11.52
C SER A 320 -23.09 -5.98 12.58
N GLU A 321 -22.72 -6.67 13.66
CA GLU A 321 -21.82 -6.13 14.69
C GLU A 321 -20.46 -5.72 14.11
N GLN A 322 -19.94 -6.49 13.14
CA GLN A 322 -18.70 -6.18 12.44
C GLN A 322 -18.83 -4.88 11.64
N LEU A 323 -19.92 -4.67 10.89
CA LEU A 323 -20.11 -3.42 10.14
C LEU A 323 -20.27 -2.20 11.05
N ARG A 324 -20.87 -2.39 12.24
CA ARG A 324 -20.96 -1.33 13.27
C ARG A 324 -19.61 -1.00 13.90
N THR A 325 -18.66 -1.93 13.86
CA THR A 325 -17.31 -1.73 14.41
C THR A 325 -16.51 -0.77 13.55
N ARG A 326 -15.99 0.30 14.17
CA ARG A 326 -15.15 1.29 13.51
C ARG A 326 -13.90 0.67 12.89
N GLY A 327 -13.56 1.08 11.67
CA GLY A 327 -12.38 0.59 10.95
C GLY A 327 -12.50 -0.82 10.39
N ALA A 328 -13.63 -1.51 10.61
CA ALA A 328 -13.83 -2.87 10.10
C ALA A 328 -13.94 -2.95 8.57
N PHE A 329 -14.32 -1.85 7.91
CA PHE A 329 -14.29 -1.77 6.45
C PHE A 329 -12.96 -1.15 6.01
N GLU A 330 -11.99 -1.99 5.69
CA GLU A 330 -10.65 -1.54 5.31
C GLU A 330 -10.60 -0.98 3.88
N THR A 331 -9.65 -0.08 3.61
CA THR A 331 -9.45 0.50 2.27
C THR A 331 -9.13 -0.55 1.20
N ARG A 332 -8.52 -1.70 1.58
CA ARG A 332 -8.35 -2.83 0.65
C ARG A 332 -9.69 -3.36 0.12
N PHE A 333 -10.75 -3.35 0.94
CA PHE A 333 -12.08 -3.77 0.51
C PHE A 333 -12.66 -2.80 -0.51
N VAL A 334 -12.42 -1.48 -0.37
CA VAL A 334 -12.84 -0.48 -1.36
C VAL A 334 -12.23 -0.81 -2.73
N SER A 335 -10.90 -1.00 -2.78
CA SER A 335 -10.20 -1.35 -4.02
C SER A 335 -10.66 -2.69 -4.60
N GLN A 336 -10.88 -3.70 -3.76
CA GLN A 336 -11.36 -5.02 -4.18
C GLN A 336 -12.77 -4.96 -4.77
N VAL A 337 -13.70 -4.26 -4.10
CA VAL A 337 -15.07 -4.06 -4.56
C VAL A 337 -15.11 -3.38 -5.93
N GLU A 338 -14.29 -2.36 -6.15
CA GLU A 338 -14.24 -1.65 -7.43
C GLU A 338 -13.53 -2.45 -8.53
N SER A 339 -12.62 -3.36 -8.15
CA SER A 339 -11.93 -4.26 -9.09
C SER A 339 -12.77 -5.47 -9.52
N ASP A 340 -13.92 -5.71 -8.87
CA ASP A 340 -14.78 -6.85 -9.16
C ASP A 340 -15.20 -6.86 -10.64
N SER A 341 -15.08 -8.04 -11.26
CA SER A 341 -15.29 -8.28 -12.68
C SER A 341 -16.74 -8.09 -13.16
N GLY A 342 -17.67 -7.87 -12.22
CA GLY A 342 -19.10 -7.68 -12.45
C GLY A 342 -19.94 -8.91 -12.06
N ASP A 343 -19.31 -10.01 -11.66
CA ASP A 343 -20.00 -11.21 -11.16
C ASP A 343 -20.37 -11.11 -9.67
N ARG A 344 -19.94 -10.05 -8.99
CA ARG A 344 -20.26 -9.70 -7.60
C ARG A 344 -19.72 -10.68 -6.56
N LYS A 345 -18.94 -11.70 -6.95
CA LYS A 345 -18.47 -12.72 -6.02
C LYS A 345 -17.54 -12.14 -4.97
N GLN A 346 -16.65 -11.26 -5.38
CA GLN A 346 -15.70 -10.64 -4.48
C GLN A 346 -16.41 -9.75 -3.46
N ILE A 347 -17.38 -8.95 -3.93
CA ILE A 347 -18.22 -8.11 -3.08
C ILE A 347 -19.01 -8.97 -2.09
N HIS A 348 -19.62 -10.07 -2.56
CA HIS A 348 -20.38 -11.00 -1.73
C HIS A 348 -19.50 -11.62 -0.64
N ASN A 349 -18.29 -12.05 -0.97
CA ASN A 349 -17.35 -12.64 -0.03
C ASN A 349 -16.93 -11.64 1.05
N ILE A 350 -16.56 -10.41 0.67
CA ILE A 350 -16.19 -9.34 1.62
C ILE A 350 -17.35 -9.05 2.59
N LEU A 351 -18.57 -8.91 2.07
CA LEU A 351 -19.73 -8.65 2.93
C LEU A 351 -20.04 -9.86 3.83
N SER A 352 -19.78 -11.07 3.36
CA SER A 352 -19.94 -12.30 4.16
C SER A 352 -18.93 -12.40 5.30
N THR A 353 -17.68 -11.98 5.12
CA THR A 353 -16.69 -11.91 6.21
C THR A 353 -17.07 -10.85 7.25
N LEU A 354 -17.81 -9.83 6.85
CA LEU A 354 -18.44 -8.86 7.77
C LEU A 354 -19.73 -9.39 8.40
N GLY A 355 -20.06 -10.68 8.27
CA GLY A 355 -21.23 -11.30 8.88
C GLY A 355 -22.57 -10.95 8.22
N LEU A 356 -22.55 -10.45 6.98
CA LEU A 356 -23.75 -10.07 6.23
C LEU A 356 -24.11 -11.15 5.20
N ARG A 357 -25.38 -11.20 4.80
CA ARG A 357 -25.86 -12.05 3.69
C ARG A 357 -26.43 -11.16 2.60
N PRO A 358 -25.59 -10.59 1.72
CA PRO A 358 -26.03 -9.56 0.79
C PRO A 358 -26.80 -10.15 -0.39
N SER A 359 -27.84 -9.44 -0.83
CA SER A 359 -28.46 -9.67 -2.13
C SER A 359 -27.60 -9.11 -3.27
N ALA A 360 -27.93 -9.45 -4.52
CA ALA A 360 -27.26 -8.88 -5.69
C ALA A 360 -27.39 -7.34 -5.73
N THR A 361 -28.54 -6.81 -5.31
CA THR A 361 -28.78 -5.37 -5.22
C THR A 361 -27.93 -4.72 -4.13
N ASP A 362 -27.76 -5.37 -2.97
CA ASP A 362 -26.87 -4.85 -1.92
C ASP A 362 -25.43 -4.76 -2.42
N CYS A 363 -24.94 -5.78 -3.14
CA CYS A 363 -23.61 -5.74 -3.75
C CYS A 363 -23.45 -4.57 -4.74
N ASP A 364 -24.48 -4.30 -5.56
CA ASP A 364 -24.47 -3.18 -6.50
C ASP A 364 -24.45 -1.83 -5.76
N ILE A 365 -25.22 -1.69 -4.68
CA ILE A 365 -25.24 -0.47 -3.85
C ILE A 365 -23.90 -0.26 -3.15
N VAL A 366 -23.32 -1.31 -2.56
CA VAL A 366 -21.99 -1.25 -1.90
C VAL A 366 -20.92 -0.82 -2.90
N ARG A 367 -20.95 -1.37 -4.12
CA ARG A 367 -20.04 -0.93 -5.19
C ARG A 367 -20.20 0.56 -5.49
N ARG A 368 -21.43 1.05 -5.60
CA ARG A 368 -21.71 2.47 -5.86
C ARG A 368 -21.23 3.37 -4.73
N ALA A 369 -21.38 2.94 -3.47
CA ALA A 369 -20.86 3.67 -2.32
C ALA A 369 -19.33 3.78 -2.35
N CYS A 370 -18.61 2.66 -2.61
CA CYS A 370 -17.16 2.68 -2.80
C CYS A 370 -16.75 3.65 -3.91
N GLU A 371 -17.37 3.52 -5.09
CA GLU A 371 -17.07 4.35 -6.27
C GLU A 371 -17.33 5.84 -6.00
N SER A 372 -18.39 6.20 -5.26
CA SER A 372 -18.68 7.60 -4.90
C SER A 372 -17.61 8.19 -3.99
N VAL A 373 -17.20 7.46 -2.94
CA VAL A 373 -16.18 7.92 -2.00
C VAL A 373 -14.81 8.03 -2.68
N SER A 374 -14.38 7.01 -3.42
CA SER A 374 -13.08 6.97 -4.08
C SER A 374 -12.97 7.99 -5.22
N THR A 375 -14.05 8.19 -6.00
CA THR A 375 -14.10 9.21 -7.06
C THR A 375 -13.98 10.61 -6.47
N ARG A 376 -14.68 10.90 -5.35
CA ARG A 376 -14.54 12.18 -4.65
C ARG A 376 -13.11 12.40 -4.16
N ALA A 377 -12.49 11.38 -3.55
CA ALA A 377 -11.10 11.44 -3.10
C ALA A 377 -10.14 11.76 -4.27
N ALA A 378 -10.29 11.09 -5.40
CA ALA A 378 -9.48 11.32 -6.60
C ALA A 378 -9.68 12.74 -7.17
N HIS A 379 -10.92 13.24 -7.21
CA HIS A 379 -11.21 14.60 -7.67
C HIS A 379 -10.64 15.67 -6.73
N MET A 380 -10.78 15.50 -5.41
CA MET A 380 -10.16 16.38 -4.42
C MET A 380 -8.65 16.42 -4.60
N CYS A 381 -7.99 15.26 -4.62
CA CYS A 381 -6.55 15.14 -4.87
C CYS A 381 -6.12 15.83 -6.18
N SER A 382 -6.90 15.66 -7.24
CA SER A 382 -6.65 16.30 -8.54
C SER A 382 -6.76 17.82 -8.48
N ALA A 383 -7.73 18.36 -7.72
CA ALA A 383 -7.89 19.80 -7.52
C ALA A 383 -6.69 20.41 -6.75
N GLY A 384 -6.20 19.72 -5.72
CA GLY A 384 -4.98 20.13 -5.00
C GLY A 384 -3.74 20.12 -5.91
N LEU A 385 -3.53 19.03 -6.67
CA LEU A 385 -2.43 18.93 -7.62
C LEU A 385 -2.50 20.00 -8.72
N ALA A 386 -3.71 20.27 -9.24
CA ALA A 386 -3.93 21.35 -10.19
C ALA A 386 -3.57 22.72 -9.58
N GLY A 387 -3.81 22.91 -8.28
CA GLY A 387 -3.41 24.11 -7.55
C GLY A 387 -1.89 24.29 -7.52
N VAL A 388 -1.16 23.22 -7.21
CA VAL A 388 0.32 23.19 -7.23
C VAL A 388 0.85 23.53 -8.63
N ILE A 389 0.38 22.82 -9.66
CA ILE A 389 0.88 23.01 -11.03
C ILE A 389 0.53 24.41 -11.56
N ASN A 390 -0.69 24.92 -11.30
CA ASN A 390 -1.05 26.27 -11.74
C ASN A 390 -0.24 27.34 -11.02
N ARG A 391 0.07 27.16 -9.73
CA ARG A 391 0.99 28.04 -9.02
C ARG A 391 2.36 28.08 -9.70
N MET A 392 2.95 26.91 -9.98
CA MET A 392 4.25 26.83 -10.65
C MET A 392 4.22 27.54 -12.00
N ARG A 393 3.17 27.27 -12.80
CA ARG A 393 2.94 27.90 -14.11
C ARG A 393 2.86 29.42 -14.01
N GLU A 394 2.10 29.93 -13.05
CA GLU A 394 1.90 31.36 -12.81
C GLU A 394 3.19 32.04 -12.32
N SER A 395 3.87 31.42 -11.35
CA SER A 395 5.15 31.90 -10.80
C SER A 395 6.22 32.05 -11.88
N ARG A 396 6.29 31.08 -12.81
CA ARG A 396 7.23 31.10 -13.95
C ARG A 396 6.74 31.89 -15.15
N SER A 397 5.57 32.51 -15.07
CA SER A 397 4.95 33.26 -16.17
C SER A 397 4.83 32.42 -17.46
N GLU A 398 4.49 31.13 -17.33
CA GLU A 398 4.35 30.22 -18.46
C GLU A 398 2.89 30.15 -18.95
N ASP A 399 2.68 30.26 -20.27
CA ASP A 399 1.36 30.05 -20.85
C ASP A 399 0.93 28.58 -20.81
N VAL A 400 1.89 27.68 -21.05
CA VAL A 400 1.69 26.22 -21.09
C VAL A 400 2.86 25.55 -20.38
N MET A 401 2.56 24.83 -19.29
CA MET A 401 3.53 24.05 -18.54
C MET A 401 3.44 22.56 -18.93
N ARG A 402 4.59 21.96 -19.23
CA ARG A 402 4.74 20.50 -19.36
C ARG A 402 5.58 20.02 -18.18
N ILE A 403 5.01 19.15 -17.38
CA ILE A 403 5.61 18.70 -16.13
C ILE A 403 5.26 17.24 -15.87
N THR A 404 6.18 16.55 -15.22
CA THR A 404 5.97 15.18 -14.72
C THR A 404 5.79 15.23 -13.21
N VAL A 405 4.89 14.37 -12.72
CA VAL A 405 4.62 14.20 -11.29
C VAL A 405 5.06 12.80 -10.90
N GLY A 406 6.05 12.70 -10.02
CA GLY A 406 6.41 11.44 -9.39
C GLY A 406 5.37 11.08 -8.35
N VAL A 407 4.75 9.90 -8.46
CA VAL A 407 3.69 9.47 -7.53
C VAL A 407 4.01 8.13 -6.89
N ASP A 408 3.87 8.06 -5.57
CA ASP A 408 3.88 6.81 -4.80
C ASP A 408 2.66 6.75 -3.86
N GLY A 409 2.45 5.62 -3.20
CA GLY A 409 1.40 5.35 -2.25
C GLY A 409 0.54 4.15 -2.65
N SER A 410 0.14 3.38 -1.65
CA SER A 410 -0.64 2.14 -1.83
C SER A 410 -2.00 2.38 -2.48
N VAL A 411 -2.68 3.49 -2.16
CA VAL A 411 -3.96 3.84 -2.77
C VAL A 411 -3.77 4.10 -4.26
N TYR A 412 -2.79 4.94 -4.64
CA TYR A 412 -2.51 5.21 -6.05
C TYR A 412 -2.13 3.95 -6.85
N LYS A 413 -1.32 3.07 -6.27
CA LYS A 413 -0.80 1.87 -6.95
C LYS A 413 -1.83 0.75 -7.07
N LEU A 414 -2.67 0.55 -6.05
CA LEU A 414 -3.54 -0.62 -5.93
C LEU A 414 -5.00 -0.35 -6.26
N HIS A 415 -5.45 0.91 -6.16
CA HIS A 415 -6.84 1.23 -6.41
C HIS A 415 -7.14 1.22 -7.93
N PRO A 416 -8.22 0.56 -8.37
CA PRO A 416 -8.50 0.38 -9.79
C PRO A 416 -8.79 1.74 -10.46
N SER A 417 -8.02 2.09 -11.49
CA SER A 417 -8.31 3.25 -12.32
C SER A 417 -9.46 2.92 -13.30
N ARG A 418 -10.57 3.67 -13.26
CA ARG A 418 -11.51 3.69 -14.38
C ARG A 418 -10.80 4.26 -15.61
N LYS A 419 -10.67 3.45 -16.67
CA LYS A 419 -10.22 3.95 -17.98
C LYS A 419 -11.30 4.86 -18.56
N THR A 420 -11.37 6.11 -18.11
CA THR A 420 -12.19 7.15 -18.75
C THR A 420 -11.50 7.55 -20.04
N GLY A 421 -12.19 7.34 -21.17
CA GLY A 421 -11.68 7.62 -22.50
C GLY A 421 -11.50 9.11 -22.77
N THR A 422 -10.36 9.68 -22.37
CA THR A 422 -9.86 10.95 -22.89
C THR A 422 -8.35 10.83 -23.15
N ARG A 423 -7.96 11.05 -24.40
CA ARG A 423 -6.61 10.89 -24.95
C ARG A 423 -5.62 11.88 -24.33
N GLY A 424 -4.63 11.37 -23.62
CA GLY A 424 -3.27 11.89 -23.54
C GLY A 424 -2.32 10.71 -23.75
N LYS A 425 -1.50 10.74 -24.81
CA LYS A 425 -0.59 9.63 -25.13
C LYS A 425 0.53 9.57 -24.09
N ALA A 426 0.35 8.81 -23.02
CA ALA A 426 1.47 8.17 -22.34
C ALA A 426 1.94 7.02 -23.25
N ALA A 427 3.20 7.06 -23.66
CA ALA A 427 3.81 6.01 -24.45
C ALA A 427 4.06 4.78 -23.57
N ALA A 428 3.01 4.01 -23.28
CA ALA A 428 3.16 2.65 -22.77
C ALA A 428 3.69 1.78 -23.92
N ALA A 429 4.87 1.18 -23.71
CA ALA A 429 5.37 0.12 -24.57
C ALA A 429 4.29 -0.96 -24.72
N LYS A 430 4.02 -1.36 -25.96
CA LYS A 430 3.03 -2.39 -26.29
C LYS A 430 3.46 -3.72 -25.67
N GLN A 431 2.73 -4.19 -24.67
CA GLN A 431 2.57 -5.61 -24.42
C GLN A 431 1.14 -6.03 -24.74
N THR A 432 1.07 -7.07 -25.55
CA THR A 432 -0.11 -7.72 -26.10
C THR A 432 -1.09 -8.18 -25.03
N GLN A 433 -2.36 -7.79 -25.18
CA GLN A 433 -3.49 -8.31 -24.41
C GLN A 433 -3.63 -9.83 -24.62
N ARG A 434 -3.55 -10.59 -23.51
CA ARG A 434 -4.28 -11.84 -23.31
C ARG A 434 -4.81 -11.87 -21.88
N GLY A 435 -6.08 -12.21 -21.73
CA GLY A 435 -6.79 -12.18 -20.45
C GLY A 435 -6.23 -13.19 -19.46
N SER A 436 -6.05 -12.74 -18.22
CA SER A 436 -6.03 -13.58 -17.03
C SER A 436 -6.58 -12.74 -15.88
N SER A 437 -7.44 -13.36 -15.07
CA SER A 437 -7.83 -12.89 -13.74
C SER A 437 -6.59 -12.44 -12.96
N ASN A 438 -6.71 -11.36 -12.20
CA ASN A 438 -5.60 -10.71 -11.51
C ASN A 438 -5.00 -11.63 -10.42
N VAL A 439 -4.13 -12.56 -10.81
CA VAL A 439 -3.59 -13.63 -9.95
C VAL A 439 -2.92 -13.10 -8.67
N PHE A 440 -2.41 -11.88 -8.70
CA PHE A 440 -1.85 -11.18 -7.55
C PHE A 440 -2.87 -10.91 -6.43
N SER A 441 -4.18 -11.01 -6.70
CA SER A 441 -5.21 -10.90 -5.67
C SER A 441 -5.51 -12.21 -4.94
N MET A 442 -4.92 -13.33 -5.37
CA MET A 442 -5.14 -14.66 -4.78
C MET A 442 -4.23 -14.95 -3.59
N PHE A 443 -3.21 -14.12 -3.35
CA PHE A 443 -2.18 -14.35 -2.34
C PHE A 443 -1.99 -13.12 -1.45
N GLU A 444 -1.62 -13.34 -0.19
CA GLU A 444 -1.19 -12.26 0.69
C GLU A 444 0.14 -11.67 0.23
N GLN A 445 0.42 -10.42 0.62
CA GLN A 445 1.68 -9.76 0.24
C GLN A 445 2.93 -10.51 0.71
N ALA A 446 2.87 -11.15 1.89
CA ALA A 446 3.95 -12.00 2.38
C ALA A 446 4.18 -13.21 1.47
N GLN A 447 3.12 -13.90 1.06
CA GLN A 447 3.18 -15.05 0.15
C GLN A 447 3.65 -14.65 -1.25
N ILE A 448 3.17 -13.53 -1.79
CA ILE A 448 3.65 -13.01 -3.09
C ILE A 448 5.16 -12.73 -3.03
N GLN A 449 5.64 -12.21 -1.89
CA GLN A 449 7.04 -11.95 -1.67
C GLN A 449 7.86 -13.25 -1.58
N GLU A 450 7.37 -14.28 -0.88
CA GLU A 450 7.97 -15.62 -0.86
C GLU A 450 8.01 -16.26 -2.25
N PHE A 451 6.92 -16.19 -3.02
CA PHE A 451 6.90 -16.67 -4.40
C PHE A 451 7.87 -15.90 -5.29
N LYS A 452 8.08 -14.60 -5.03
CA LYS A 452 9.04 -13.77 -5.76
C LYS A 452 10.48 -14.15 -5.44
N GLU A 453 10.75 -14.53 -4.19
CA GLU A 453 12.05 -15.05 -3.77
C GLU A 453 12.31 -16.43 -4.38
N ALA A 454 11.33 -17.34 -4.32
CA ALA A 454 11.39 -18.63 -4.99
C ALA A 454 11.61 -18.48 -6.50
N PHE A 455 10.88 -17.59 -7.17
CA PHE A 455 11.06 -17.30 -8.59
C PHE A 455 12.47 -16.78 -8.89
N SER A 456 13.00 -15.89 -8.04
CA SER A 456 14.35 -15.33 -8.20
C SER A 456 15.46 -16.37 -7.93
N CYS A 457 15.18 -17.37 -7.10
CA CYS A 457 16.07 -18.51 -6.89
C CYS A 457 16.06 -19.49 -8.07
N ILE A 458 14.94 -19.60 -8.79
CA ILE A 458 14.84 -20.46 -9.97
C ILE A 458 15.42 -19.75 -11.20
N ASP A 459 15.11 -18.48 -11.41
CA ASP A 459 15.60 -17.63 -12.51
C ASP A 459 17.08 -17.24 -12.31
N GLN A 460 17.97 -18.21 -12.51
CA GLN A 460 19.42 -18.07 -12.28
C GLN A 460 20.05 -17.02 -13.20
N ASN A 461 19.59 -16.94 -14.45
CA ASN A 461 20.12 -16.02 -15.45
C ASN A 461 19.53 -14.59 -15.33
N ARG A 462 18.47 -14.41 -14.53
CA ARG A 462 17.78 -13.15 -14.21
C ARG A 462 17.17 -12.45 -15.43
N ASP A 463 16.72 -13.22 -16.41
CA ASP A 463 16.03 -12.68 -17.59
C ASP A 463 14.52 -12.51 -17.38
N GLY A 464 14.01 -12.91 -16.20
CA GLY A 464 12.61 -12.81 -15.81
C GLY A 464 11.73 -13.92 -16.38
N ILE A 465 12.30 -14.96 -16.98
CA ILE A 465 11.60 -16.09 -17.59
C ILE A 465 12.30 -17.40 -17.21
N ILE A 466 11.60 -18.27 -16.48
CA ILE A 466 12.13 -19.60 -16.16
C ILE A 466 12.21 -20.46 -17.43
N CYS A 467 13.42 -20.91 -17.76
CA CYS A 467 13.68 -21.77 -18.90
C CYS A 467 14.30 -23.13 -18.50
N LYS A 468 14.56 -23.99 -19.49
CA LYS A 468 15.02 -25.37 -19.25
C LYS A 468 16.39 -25.44 -18.56
N SER A 469 17.27 -24.46 -18.79
CA SER A 469 18.55 -24.38 -18.08
C SER A 469 18.35 -24.01 -16.62
N ASP A 470 17.47 -23.05 -16.32
CA ASP A 470 17.18 -22.59 -14.96
C ASP A 470 16.64 -23.72 -14.08
N LEU A 471 15.69 -24.50 -14.59
CA LEU A 471 15.16 -25.68 -13.88
C LEU A 471 16.25 -26.74 -13.66
N ARG A 472 17.09 -27.00 -14.68
CA ARG A 472 18.17 -28.00 -14.58
C ARG A 472 19.21 -27.59 -13.54
N GLU A 473 19.59 -26.31 -13.49
CA GLU A 473 20.52 -25.78 -12.51
C GLU A 473 19.91 -25.78 -11.10
N THR A 474 18.65 -25.40 -10.97
CA THR A 474 17.90 -25.45 -9.71
C THR A 474 17.87 -26.87 -9.14
N TYR A 475 17.52 -27.88 -9.94
CA TYR A 475 17.53 -29.29 -9.50
C TYR A 475 18.92 -29.81 -9.14
N SER A 476 19.96 -29.37 -9.85
CA SER A 476 21.34 -29.69 -9.52
C SER A 476 21.77 -29.10 -8.17
N GLN A 477 21.31 -27.89 -7.82
CA GLN A 477 21.55 -27.25 -6.52
C GLN A 477 20.82 -27.97 -5.37
N LEU A 478 19.64 -28.53 -5.66
CA LEU A 478 18.85 -29.36 -4.74
C LEU A 478 19.32 -30.83 -4.68
N GLY A 479 20.48 -31.17 -5.25
CA GLY A 479 21.09 -32.51 -5.17
C GLY A 479 20.55 -33.54 -6.16
N LYS A 480 19.62 -33.18 -7.05
CA LYS A 480 19.13 -34.03 -8.16
C LYS A 480 19.95 -33.78 -9.43
N VAL A 481 21.03 -34.54 -9.59
CA VAL A 481 22.04 -34.32 -10.65
C VAL A 481 21.57 -34.78 -12.05
N SER A 482 20.48 -35.55 -12.16
CA SER A 482 19.96 -36.01 -13.46
C SER A 482 18.43 -36.04 -13.51
N VAL A 483 17.82 -34.95 -13.96
CA VAL A 483 16.40 -34.88 -14.31
C VAL A 483 16.24 -35.18 -15.82
N PRO A 484 15.40 -36.15 -16.23
CA PRO A 484 15.13 -36.45 -17.64
C PRO A 484 14.63 -35.21 -18.40
N GLU A 485 15.06 -35.07 -19.66
CA GLU A 485 14.69 -33.91 -20.46
C GLU A 485 13.18 -33.79 -20.72
N GLU A 486 12.50 -34.93 -20.81
CA GLU A 486 11.04 -35.01 -21.01
C GLU A 486 10.27 -34.46 -19.79
N GLU A 487 10.81 -34.61 -18.58
CA GLU A 487 10.19 -34.11 -17.34
C GLU A 487 10.34 -32.58 -17.25
N LEU A 488 11.50 -32.05 -17.59
CA LEU A 488 11.73 -30.60 -17.66
C LEU A 488 10.85 -29.94 -18.74
N ASP A 489 10.66 -30.60 -19.88
CA ASP A 489 9.77 -30.11 -20.94
C ASP A 489 8.30 -30.13 -20.50
N ALA A 490 7.88 -31.16 -19.75
CA ALA A 490 6.53 -31.23 -19.18
C ALA A 490 6.27 -30.09 -18.18
N MET A 491 7.23 -29.77 -17.31
CA MET A 491 7.12 -28.65 -16.36
C MET A 491 6.97 -27.30 -17.07
N LEU A 492 7.72 -27.08 -18.15
CA LEU A 492 7.62 -25.85 -18.93
C LEU A 492 6.30 -25.74 -19.70
N GLN A 493 5.71 -26.87 -20.11
CA GLN A 493 4.40 -26.92 -20.79
C GLN A 493 3.22 -26.65 -19.87
N GLU A 494 3.37 -26.76 -18.55
CA GLU A 494 2.32 -26.34 -17.61
C GLU A 494 2.05 -24.83 -17.73
N GLY A 495 3.11 -24.04 -17.91
CA GLY A 495 2.99 -22.64 -18.30
C GLY A 495 2.40 -22.53 -19.70
N LYS A 496 1.20 -21.95 -19.85
CA LYS A 496 0.56 -21.67 -21.16
C LYS A 496 1.29 -20.57 -21.96
N GLY A 497 2.63 -20.61 -22.01
CA GLY A 497 3.55 -19.60 -22.52
C GLY A 497 4.85 -19.51 -21.69
N PRO A 498 5.76 -18.57 -22.00
CA PRO A 498 6.97 -18.34 -21.21
C PRO A 498 6.64 -18.12 -19.73
N ILE A 499 7.30 -18.85 -18.83
CA ILE A 499 7.04 -18.80 -17.39
C ILE A 499 7.73 -17.56 -16.79
N ASN A 500 7.10 -16.40 -16.98
CA ASN A 500 7.43 -15.20 -16.23
C ASN A 500 6.76 -15.23 -14.84
N PHE A 501 7.10 -14.27 -13.98
CA PHE A 501 6.61 -14.25 -12.60
C PHE A 501 5.08 -14.29 -12.48
N THR A 502 4.36 -13.63 -13.40
CA THR A 502 2.89 -13.66 -13.42
C THR A 502 2.33 -15.04 -13.76
N VAL A 503 2.93 -15.73 -14.75
CA VAL A 503 2.54 -17.11 -15.10
C VAL A 503 2.92 -18.06 -13.97
N PHE A 504 4.08 -17.86 -13.34
CA PHE A 504 4.52 -18.62 -12.17
C PHE A 504 3.51 -18.52 -11.03
N LEU A 505 3.12 -17.30 -10.63
CA LEU A 505 2.04 -17.10 -9.66
C LEU A 505 0.71 -17.70 -10.11
N THR A 506 0.43 -17.75 -11.41
CA THR A 506 -0.80 -18.37 -11.94
C THR A 506 -0.76 -19.88 -11.78
N LEU A 507 0.39 -20.53 -12.03
CA LEU A 507 0.57 -21.97 -11.82
C LEU A 507 0.43 -22.34 -10.34
N PHE A 508 1.01 -21.53 -9.45
CA PHE A 508 0.85 -21.70 -8.01
C PHE A 508 -0.56 -21.35 -7.54
N GLY A 509 -1.20 -20.32 -8.08
CA GLY A 509 -2.57 -19.93 -7.75
C GLY A 509 -3.59 -20.99 -8.19
N GLU A 510 -3.41 -21.57 -9.39
CA GLU A 510 -4.23 -22.67 -9.87
C GLU A 510 -4.01 -23.97 -9.06
N LYS A 511 -2.84 -24.18 -8.44
CA LYS A 511 -2.53 -25.36 -7.59
C LYS A 511 -2.75 -25.17 -6.08
N LEU A 512 -2.73 -23.94 -5.56
CA LEU A 512 -2.86 -23.59 -4.13
C LEU A 512 -4.22 -22.97 -3.77
N ASN A 513 -5.06 -22.61 -4.74
CA ASN A 513 -6.43 -22.18 -4.46
C ASN A 513 -7.25 -23.36 -3.91
N GLY A 514 -7.65 -23.29 -2.65
CA GLY A 514 -8.70 -24.18 -2.14
C GLY A 514 -8.71 -24.46 -0.63
N THR A 515 -7.77 -23.94 0.15
CA THR A 515 -7.81 -24.14 1.60
C THR A 515 -8.45 -22.94 2.29
N ASP A 516 -9.64 -23.17 2.81
CA ASP A 516 -10.29 -22.24 3.73
C ASP A 516 -9.33 -21.92 4.90
N PRO A 517 -9.48 -20.76 5.59
CA PRO A 517 -8.70 -20.48 6.79
C PRO A 517 -8.72 -21.66 7.77
N GLU A 518 -7.62 -21.88 8.50
CA GLU A 518 -7.49 -23.02 9.42
C GLU A 518 -8.69 -23.16 10.36
N GLU A 519 -9.21 -22.03 10.87
CA GLU A 519 -10.40 -22.01 11.72
C GLU A 519 -11.67 -22.52 11.02
N ALA A 520 -11.84 -22.22 9.73
CA ALA A 520 -12.98 -22.67 8.94
C ALA A 520 -12.89 -24.17 8.62
N ILE A 521 -11.70 -24.66 8.27
CA ILE A 521 -11.45 -26.10 8.07
C ILE A 521 -11.67 -26.85 9.39
N LEU A 522 -11.13 -26.37 10.51
CA LEU A 522 -11.37 -26.92 11.85
C LEU A 522 -12.86 -26.94 12.21
N SER A 523 -13.59 -25.87 11.89
CA SER A 523 -15.03 -25.79 12.13
C SER A 523 -15.81 -26.82 11.31
N ALA A 524 -15.39 -27.10 10.07
CA ALA A 524 -15.99 -28.14 9.25
C ALA A 524 -15.76 -29.53 9.86
N PHE A 525 -14.55 -29.82 10.34
CA PHE A 525 -14.26 -31.09 11.02
C PHE A 525 -15.02 -31.27 12.34
N ARG A 526 -15.24 -30.19 13.11
CA ARG A 526 -16.05 -30.24 14.34
C ARG A 526 -17.49 -30.72 14.11
N MET A 527 -18.04 -30.56 12.90
CA MET A 527 -19.36 -31.10 12.57
C MET A 527 -19.40 -32.64 12.63
N PHE A 528 -18.25 -33.30 12.47
CA PHE A 528 -18.09 -34.76 12.46
C PHE A 528 -17.55 -35.33 13.77
N ASP A 529 -17.25 -34.48 14.75
CA ASP A 529 -16.80 -34.87 16.10
C ASP A 529 -17.70 -34.24 17.18
N PRO A 530 -18.95 -34.74 17.34
CA PRO A 530 -19.88 -34.19 18.32
C PRO A 530 -19.42 -34.34 19.77
N SER A 531 -18.51 -35.29 20.02
CA SER A 531 -17.89 -35.53 21.32
C SER A 531 -16.69 -34.62 21.62
N GLY A 532 -16.21 -33.84 20.64
CA GLY A 532 -15.09 -32.91 20.79
C GLY A 532 -13.75 -33.58 21.12
N GLN A 533 -13.53 -34.82 20.67
CA GLN A 533 -12.34 -35.60 20.95
C GLN A 533 -11.10 -35.18 20.13
N GLY A 534 -11.28 -34.38 19.08
CA GLY A 534 -10.19 -33.93 18.20
C GLY A 534 -9.82 -34.91 17.10
N VAL A 535 -10.59 -36.00 16.91
CA VAL A 535 -10.30 -37.05 15.93
C VAL A 535 -11.52 -37.43 15.09
N VAL A 536 -11.30 -37.94 13.88
CA VAL A 536 -12.33 -38.51 12.99
C VAL A 536 -11.90 -39.90 12.52
N ASN A 537 -12.83 -40.86 12.46
CA ASN A 537 -12.51 -42.21 11.99
C ASN A 537 -12.17 -42.22 10.49
N LYS A 538 -11.08 -42.90 10.11
CA LYS A 538 -10.58 -42.95 8.73
C LYS A 538 -11.60 -43.51 7.74
N ASP A 539 -12.34 -44.56 8.11
CA ASP A 539 -13.27 -45.21 7.17
C ASP A 539 -14.51 -44.33 6.93
N GLU A 540 -14.98 -43.63 7.96
CA GLU A 540 -16.06 -42.64 7.83
C GLU A 540 -15.63 -41.44 6.99
N PHE A 541 -14.42 -40.92 7.25
CA PHE A 541 -13.88 -39.80 6.48
C PHE A 541 -13.63 -40.18 5.01
N LYS A 542 -13.14 -41.40 4.76
CA LYS A 542 -13.02 -41.96 3.40
C LYS A 542 -14.36 -42.03 2.68
N GLN A 543 -15.41 -42.50 3.36
CA GLN A 543 -16.74 -42.55 2.77
C GLN A 543 -17.24 -41.14 2.41
N LEU A 544 -16.99 -40.14 3.25
CA LEU A 544 -17.39 -38.75 2.98
C LEU A 544 -16.66 -38.18 1.75
N LEU A 545 -15.34 -38.33 1.67
CA LEU A 545 -14.53 -37.85 0.54
C LEU A 545 -14.91 -38.50 -0.80
N LEU A 546 -15.39 -39.74 -0.78
CA LEU A 546 -15.83 -40.46 -1.97
C LEU A 546 -17.29 -40.18 -2.37
N THR A 547 -18.12 -39.65 -1.46
CA THR A 547 -19.58 -39.56 -1.68
C THR A 547 -20.15 -38.15 -1.67
N GLN A 548 -19.51 -37.19 -0.98
CA GLN A 548 -20.00 -35.83 -0.78
C GLN A 548 -19.15 -34.79 -1.54
N ALA A 549 -19.77 -33.65 -1.88
CA ALA A 549 -19.14 -32.52 -2.58
C ALA A 549 -18.38 -32.93 -3.86
N ASP A 550 -17.22 -32.32 -4.12
CA ASP A 550 -16.31 -32.73 -5.19
C ASP A 550 -15.61 -34.03 -4.77
N LYS A 551 -16.01 -35.13 -5.42
CA LYS A 551 -15.64 -36.48 -5.01
C LYS A 551 -14.19 -36.79 -5.36
N PHE A 552 -13.45 -37.26 -4.38
CA PHE A 552 -12.12 -37.80 -4.60
C PHE A 552 -12.22 -39.15 -5.31
N SER A 553 -11.23 -39.47 -6.12
CA SER A 553 -10.97 -40.82 -6.61
C SER A 553 -10.35 -41.67 -5.50
N PRO A 554 -10.46 -43.02 -5.57
CA PRO A 554 -9.81 -43.90 -4.60
C PRO A 554 -8.30 -43.67 -4.46
N ALA A 555 -7.62 -43.30 -5.56
CA ALA A 555 -6.19 -43.02 -5.57
C ALA A 555 -5.85 -41.71 -4.84
N GLU A 556 -6.66 -40.67 -4.99
CA GLU A 556 -6.48 -39.39 -4.29
C GLU A 556 -6.69 -39.54 -2.78
N VAL A 557 -7.66 -40.36 -2.36
CA VAL A 557 -7.86 -40.65 -0.92
C VAL A 557 -6.67 -41.42 -0.33
N GLU A 558 -6.08 -42.35 -1.09
CA GLU A 558 -4.89 -43.08 -0.64
C GLU A 558 -3.68 -42.16 -0.51
N GLN A 559 -3.49 -41.21 -1.43
CA GLN A 559 -2.45 -40.19 -1.34
C GLN A 559 -2.65 -39.26 -0.15
N LEU A 560 -3.88 -38.80 0.10
CA LEU A 560 -4.21 -37.98 1.27
C LEU A 560 -3.86 -38.71 2.57
N PHE A 561 -4.25 -39.99 2.71
CA PHE A 561 -3.97 -40.78 3.91
C PHE A 561 -2.52 -41.17 4.08
N ALA A 562 -1.70 -41.11 3.03
CA ALA A 562 -0.25 -41.32 3.15
C ALA A 562 0.43 -40.17 3.92
N LEU A 563 -0.15 -38.96 3.86
CA LEU A 563 0.37 -37.73 4.48
C LEU A 563 -0.39 -37.33 5.76
N THR A 564 -1.42 -38.09 6.13
CA THR A 564 -2.29 -37.78 7.28
C THR A 564 -1.81 -38.50 8.54
N PRO A 565 -1.51 -37.79 9.64
CA PRO A 565 -1.20 -38.41 10.93
C PRO A 565 -2.40 -39.22 11.45
N MET A 566 -2.19 -40.51 11.75
CA MET A 566 -3.20 -41.42 12.26
C MET A 566 -2.72 -42.17 13.50
N ASP A 567 -3.64 -42.42 14.44
CA ASP A 567 -3.38 -43.28 15.59
C ASP A 567 -3.41 -44.79 15.23
N LEU A 568 -3.02 -45.65 16.18
CA LEU A 568 -3.02 -47.11 16.00
C LEU A 568 -4.43 -47.72 15.79
N ALA A 569 -5.48 -46.97 16.10
CA ALA A 569 -6.87 -47.38 15.89
C ALA A 569 -7.43 -46.88 14.55
N GLY A 570 -6.66 -46.15 13.76
CA GLY A 570 -7.06 -45.61 12.47
C GLY A 570 -7.91 -44.34 12.57
N ASN A 571 -7.78 -43.57 13.65
CA ASN A 571 -8.38 -42.25 13.76
C ASN A 571 -7.41 -41.17 13.30
N ILE A 572 -7.94 -40.17 12.60
CA ILE A 572 -7.23 -39.03 12.03
C ILE A 572 -7.32 -37.88 13.03
N ASP A 573 -6.17 -37.33 13.44
CA ASP A 573 -6.11 -36.05 14.16
C ASP A 573 -6.36 -34.93 13.16
N TYR A 574 -7.59 -34.40 13.15
CA TYR A 574 -7.97 -33.38 12.18
C TYR A 574 -7.37 -32.02 12.49
N LYS A 575 -6.84 -31.77 13.70
CA LYS A 575 -6.12 -30.53 14.00
C LYS A 575 -4.75 -30.55 13.36
N SER A 576 -4.02 -31.66 13.53
CA SER A 576 -2.74 -31.85 12.86
C SER A 576 -2.90 -31.90 11.34
N LEU A 577 -3.93 -32.59 10.83
CA LEU A 577 -4.21 -32.59 9.40
C LEU A 577 -4.55 -31.17 8.88
N CYS A 578 -5.33 -30.39 9.63
CA CYS A 578 -5.65 -29.01 9.26
C CYS A 578 -4.39 -28.15 9.19
N TYR A 579 -3.50 -28.27 10.17
CA TYR A 579 -2.22 -27.57 10.16
C TYR A 579 -1.34 -27.97 8.96
N ILE A 580 -1.25 -29.26 8.64
CA ILE A 580 -0.50 -29.75 7.47
C ILE A 580 -1.09 -29.21 6.17
N ILE A 581 -2.43 -29.13 6.08
CA ILE A 581 -3.14 -28.60 4.91
C ILE A 581 -2.88 -27.08 4.74
N THR A 582 -2.71 -26.33 5.82
CA THR A 582 -2.53 -24.86 5.77
C THR A 582 -1.07 -24.41 5.77
N HIS A 583 -0.15 -25.18 6.36
CA HIS A 583 1.25 -24.80 6.58
C HIS A 583 2.27 -25.76 5.93
N GLY A 584 1.82 -26.92 5.41
CA GLY A 584 2.71 -27.99 4.93
C GLY A 584 3.18 -28.93 6.03
N ASP A 585 3.82 -30.05 5.66
CA ASP A 585 4.34 -31.04 6.61
C ASP A 585 5.70 -30.57 7.17
N GLU A 586 5.84 -30.43 8.49
CA GLU A 586 7.07 -29.95 9.18
C GLU A 586 8.24 -30.96 9.18
N LYS A 587 8.14 -32.06 8.42
CA LYS A 587 9.20 -33.08 8.38
C LYS A 587 10.12 -32.94 7.17
N GLU A 588 11.03 -31.97 7.27
CA GLU A 588 12.38 -32.10 6.72
C GLU A 588 13.40 -31.70 7.80
N GLU A 589 13.89 -32.70 8.55
CA GLU A 589 15.20 -32.65 9.23
C GLU A 589 16.33 -32.93 8.23
#